data_AF-A0A8C9AFM3-F1
#
_entry.id   AF-A0A8C9AFM3-F1
#
_cell.length_a   1.000
_cell.length_b   1.000
_cell.length_c   1.000
_cell.angle_alpha   90.00
_cell.angle_beta   90.00
_cell.angle_gamma   90.00
#
_symmetry.space_group_name_H-M   'P 1'
#
loop_
_entity.id
_entity.type
_entity.pdbx_description
1 polymer ?
#
loop_
_entity_poly.entity_id
_entity_poly.type
_entity_poly.pdbx_seq_one_letter_code
_entity_poly.pdbx_strand_id
1 'polypeptide(L)' 'LGDSPTERPKRQAKPAADEGFWDCSVCTFRNSAEAFKCSICDVRKGTSTRYLKICVTFC' A
#
# COMPACT_ATOMS: atom_id res chain seq x y z
N LEU A 1 9.84 -46.79 -3.19
CA LEU A 1 10.56 -45.63 -2.61
C LEU A 1 10.13 -44.40 -3.37
N GLY A 2 9.22 -43.61 -2.82
CA GLY A 2 8.75 -42.39 -3.45
C GLY A 2 7.90 -41.62 -2.46
N ASP A 3 8.40 -40.50 -2.00
CA ASP A 3 7.84 -39.17 -2.32
C ASP A 3 8.67 -38.13 -1.53
N SER A 4 9.40 -37.28 -2.25
CA SER A 4 10.18 -36.21 -1.66
C SER A 4 9.25 -35.08 -1.23
N PRO A 5 9.25 -34.65 0.04
CA PRO A 5 8.46 -33.48 0.44
C PRO A 5 9.15 -32.23 -0.14
N THR A 6 8.61 -31.70 -1.22
CA THR A 6 8.97 -30.38 -1.75
C THR A 6 8.36 -29.32 -0.83
N GLU A 7 9.11 -28.97 0.22
CA GLU A 7 8.81 -27.86 1.12
C GLU A 7 8.82 -26.55 0.32
N ARG A 8 7.63 -26.08 -0.06
CA ARG A 8 7.43 -24.78 -0.74
C ARG A 8 7.76 -23.67 0.26
N PRO A 9 8.71 -22.75 -0.04
CA PRO A 9 8.93 -21.62 0.84
C PRO A 9 7.65 -20.78 0.89
N LYS A 10 6.99 -20.75 2.06
CA LYS A 10 5.93 -19.80 2.36
C LYS A 10 6.56 -18.43 2.22
N ARG A 11 6.27 -17.77 1.09
CA ARG A 11 6.63 -16.39 0.80
C ARG A 11 6.07 -15.55 1.94
N GLN A 12 6.89 -15.30 2.96
CA GLN A 12 6.53 -14.39 4.04
C GLN A 12 6.27 -13.06 3.35
N ALA A 13 4.99 -12.71 3.23
CA ALA A 13 4.59 -11.35 2.93
C ALA A 13 5.16 -10.53 4.09
N LYS A 14 6.28 -9.84 3.84
CA LYS A 14 6.72 -8.75 4.70
C LYS A 14 5.47 -7.90 4.92
N PRO A 15 4.98 -7.69 6.15
CA PRO A 15 4.05 -6.61 6.37
C PRO A 15 4.79 -5.38 5.87
N ALA A 16 4.30 -4.81 4.77
CA ALA A 16 4.75 -3.51 4.30
C ALA A 16 4.27 -2.50 5.34
N ALA A 17 4.96 -2.47 6.48
CA ALA A 17 4.93 -1.39 7.44
C ALA A 17 5.82 -0.25 6.92
N ASP A 18 5.70 0.02 5.62
CA ASP A 18 6.39 1.14 5.01
C ASP A 18 5.49 2.35 5.22
N GLU A 19 5.92 3.15 6.19
CA GLU A 19 5.60 4.56 6.37
C GLU A 19 4.15 4.87 6.70
N GLY A 20 3.91 4.99 8.00
CA GLY A 20 2.66 5.40 8.63
C GLY A 20 2.25 6.85 8.34
N PHE A 21 2.48 7.37 7.14
CA PHE A 21 2.08 8.70 6.70
C PHE A 21 1.66 8.70 5.22
N TRP A 22 0.83 9.66 4.81
CA TRP A 22 0.43 9.86 3.42
C TRP A 22 0.40 11.34 3.05
N ASP A 23 0.85 11.64 1.84
CA ASP A 23 0.90 13.00 1.31
C ASP A 23 -0.46 13.37 0.74
N CYS A 24 -1.00 14.52 1.13
CA CYS A 24 -2.25 15.00 0.58
C CYS A 24 -2.08 15.35 -0.91
N SER A 25 -2.91 14.80 -1.79
CA SER A 25 -2.87 15.13 -3.22
C SER A 25 -3.30 16.56 -3.54
N VAL A 26 -3.90 17.27 -2.58
CA VAL A 26 -4.43 18.64 -2.77
C VAL A 26 -3.47 19.68 -2.22
N CYS A 27 -3.05 19.54 -0.97
CA CYS A 27 -2.20 20.54 -0.30
C CYS A 27 -0.79 20.03 0.02
N THR A 28 -0.43 18.83 -0.45
CA THR A 28 0.88 18.15 -0.24
C THR A 28 1.30 17.96 1.23
N PHE A 29 0.40 18.26 2.17
CA PHE A 29 0.65 18.06 3.59
C PHE A 29 0.78 16.58 3.93
N ARG A 30 1.76 16.26 4.76
CA ARG A 30 2.02 14.89 5.25
C ARG A 30 1.12 14.57 6.43
N ASN A 31 0.12 13.71 6.20
CA ASN A 31 -0.86 13.28 7.19
C ASN A 31 -0.46 11.92 7.78
N SER A 32 -0.90 11.63 9.01
CA SER A 32 -0.74 10.32 9.63
C SER A 32 -1.49 9.23 8.87
N ALA A 33 -0.96 7.99 8.84
CA ALA A 33 -1.61 6.87 8.14
C ALA A 33 -2.96 6.49 8.73
N GLU A 34 -3.13 6.72 10.03
CA GLU A 34 -4.39 6.55 10.77
C GLU A 34 -5.42 7.64 10.42
N ALA A 35 -4.98 8.79 9.87
CA ALA A 35 -5.89 9.85 9.49
C ALA A 35 -6.60 9.52 8.17
N PHE A 36 -7.94 9.47 8.23
CA PHE A 36 -8.80 9.25 7.07
C PHE A 36 -8.99 10.51 6.20
N LYS A 37 -8.66 11.68 6.74
CA LYS A 37 -8.75 12.99 6.09
C LYS A 37 -7.52 13.83 6.38
N CYS A 38 -7.27 14.83 5.55
CA CYS A 38 -6.17 15.75 5.74
C CYS A 38 -6.47 16.75 6.87
N SER A 39 -5.50 17.02 7.74
CA SER A 39 -5.67 17.96 8.86
C SER A 39 -5.71 19.43 8.45
N ILE A 40 -5.26 19.76 7.24
CA ILE A 40 -5.17 21.15 6.75
C ILE A 40 -6.35 21.52 5.85
N CYS A 41 -6.71 20.62 4.93
CA CYS A 41 -7.74 20.89 3.92
C CYS A 41 -8.96 19.97 4.01
N ASP A 42 -9.04 19.09 5.02
CA ASP A 42 -10.14 18.14 5.24
C ASP A 42 -10.43 17.16 4.09
N VAL A 43 -9.55 17.09 3.08
CA VAL A 43 -9.67 16.17 1.94
C VAL A 43 -9.40 14.74 2.39
N ARG A 44 -10.22 13.79 1.93
CA ARG A 44 -10.09 12.36 2.28
C ARG A 44 -8.82 11.75 1.69
N LYS A 45 -8.21 10.81 2.42
CA LYS A 45 -7.11 9.98 1.94
C LYS A 45 -7.58 9.25 0.67
N GLY A 46 -7.08 9.70 -0.49
CA GLY A 46 -7.43 9.10 -1.76
C GLY A 46 -6.90 7.67 -1.78
N THR A 47 -7.77 6.68 -1.77
CA THR A 47 -7.39 5.30 -2.06
C THR A 47 -6.95 5.24 -3.51
N SER A 48 -5.66 5.51 -3.76
CA SER A 48 -5.04 5.46 -5.09
C SER A 48 -4.83 4.01 -5.54
N THR A 49 -5.85 3.18 -5.38
CA THR A 49 -5.94 1.85 -6.00
C THR A 49 -6.05 1.97 -7.51
N ARG A 50 -6.25 3.19 -8.05
CA ARG A 50 -6.20 3.48 -9.49
C ARG A 50 -4.80 3.80 -10.02
N TYR A 51 -3.78 3.97 -9.19
CA TYR A 51 -2.40 4.09 -9.70
C TYR A 51 -1.66 2.76 -9.66
N LEU A 52 -1.88 1.94 -8.63
CA LEU A 52 -1.19 0.65 -8.52
C LEU A 52 -1.85 -0.48 -9.34
N LYS A 53 -3.09 -0.33 -9.83
CA LYS A 53 -3.70 -1.32 -10.74
C LYS A 53 -3.61 -0.93 -12.23
N ILE A 54 -3.52 0.36 -12.57
CA ILE A 54 -3.45 0.79 -13.98
C ILE A 54 -2.04 0.65 -14.54
N CYS A 55 -0.99 0.87 -13.75
CA CYS A 55 0.40 0.76 -14.22
C CYS A 55 0.88 -0.69 -14.42
N VAL A 56 0.17 -1.71 -13.94
CA VAL A 56 0.57 -3.13 -14.11
C VAL A 56 -0.13 -3.83 -15.26
N THR A 57 -1.18 -3.24 -15.83
CA THR A 57 -1.98 -3.86 -16.89
C THR A 57 -1.69 -3.28 -18.28
N PHE A 58 -0.94 -2.17 -18.37
CA PHE A 58 -0.52 -1.53 -19.62
C PHE A 58 1.00 -1.33 -19.70
N CYS A 59 1.77 -2.39 -19.46
CA CYS A 59 3.14 -2.51 -19.98
C CYS A 59 3.16 -3.61 -21.04
#